data_AF-A0A553DUL0-F1
#
_entry.id   AF-A0A553DUL0-F1
#
_cell.length_a   1.000
_cell.length_b   1.000
_cell.length_c   1.000
_cell.angle_alpha   90.00
_cell.angle_beta   90.00
_cell.angle_gamma   90.00
#
_symmetry.space_group_name_H-M   'P 1'
#
loop_
_entity.id
_entity.type
_entity.pdbx_description
1 polymer ?
#
loop_
_entity_poly.entity_id
_entity_poly.type
_entity_poly.pdbx_seq_one_letter_code
_entity_poly.pdbx_strand_id
1 'polypeptide(L)'
;MKKTLIFLILLLFTAKGFSQTIPSTEFSKEDYLQKSKTQKTTGWVFLSAGVAITIVGVIGFSNTYDDWSDNSTDTYGVLILSGPLIALGSIPFFISSGSNARKAATLSLNYQPILIPNQGSLVQSSQPSLSIAITF
;
A
#
# COMPACT_ATOMS: atom_id res chain seq x y z
N MET A 1 16.36 -28.15 16.75
CA MET A 1 15.04 -28.04 17.41
C MET A 1 14.52 -26.61 17.52
N LYS A 2 15.31 -25.62 17.98
CA LYS A 2 14.83 -24.22 18.04
C LYS A 2 14.54 -23.59 16.66
N LYS A 3 15.38 -23.89 15.66
CA LYS A 3 15.23 -23.39 14.27
C LYS A 3 13.98 -23.91 13.56
N THR A 4 13.63 -25.18 13.77
CA THR A 4 12.43 -25.81 13.20
C THR A 4 11.15 -25.25 13.83
N LEU A 5 11.20 -24.88 15.12
CA LEU A 5 10.09 -24.25 15.83
C LEU A 5 9.79 -22.84 15.29
N ILE A 6 10.82 -22.07 14.94
CA ILE A 6 10.67 -20.73 14.33
C ILE A 6 10.00 -20.82 12.95
N PHE A 7 10.42 -21.77 12.11
CA PHE A 7 9.79 -21.99 10.80
C PHE A 7 8.32 -22.39 10.91
N LEU A 8 7.98 -23.21 11.92
CA LEU A 8 6.61 -23.63 12.17
C LEU A 8 5.72 -22.45 12.61
N ILE A 9 6.24 -21.56 13.46
CA ILE A 9 5.52 -20.34 13.87
C ILE A 9 5.29 -19.41 12.67
N LEU A 10 6.29 -19.24 11.80
CA LEU A 10 6.16 -18.39 10.62
C LEU A 10 5.07 -18.89 9.66
N LEU A 11 4.96 -20.22 9.51
CA LEU A 11 3.98 -20.88 8.66
C LEU A 11 2.54 -20.68 9.16
N LEU A 12 2.34 -20.66 10.49
CA LEU A 12 1.04 -20.45 11.12
C LEU A 12 0.49 -19.02 10.90
N PHE A 13 1.35 -18.01 10.72
CA PHE A 13 0.91 -16.65 10.38
C PHE A 13 0.41 -16.50 8.93
N THR A 14 0.80 -17.42 8.03
CA THR A 14 0.36 -17.39 6.62
C THR A 14 -0.89 -18.23 6.33
N ALA A 15 -1.29 -19.11 7.26
CA ALA A 15 -2.43 -19.99 7.09
C ALA A 15 -3.75 -19.21 7.20
N LYS A 16 -4.33 -18.84 6.05
CA LYS A 16 -5.69 -18.29 5.98
C LYS A 16 -6.70 -19.43 6.14
N GLY A 17 -7.37 -19.51 7.29
CA GLY A 17 -8.43 -20.48 7.54
C GLY A 17 -9.62 -20.26 6.62
N PHE A 18 -10.02 -21.28 5.86
CA PHE A 18 -11.09 -21.27 4.84
C PHE A 18 -12.51 -20.99 5.34
N SER A 19 -12.70 -20.61 6.61
CA SER A 19 -14.01 -20.38 7.21
C SER A 19 -14.23 -18.95 7.72
N GLN A 20 -13.32 -18.01 7.42
CA GLN A 20 -13.62 -16.60 7.64
C GLN A 20 -14.58 -16.14 6.53
N THR A 21 -15.88 -16.14 6.83
CA THR A 21 -16.82 -15.33 6.07
C THR A 21 -16.31 -13.91 6.17
N ILE A 22 -15.80 -13.35 5.08
CA ILE A 22 -15.47 -11.93 5.02
C ILE A 22 -16.82 -11.25 5.23
N PRO A 23 -17.10 -10.60 6.38
CA PRO A 23 -18.30 -9.79 6.47
C PRO A 23 -18.20 -8.82 5.30
N SER A 24 -19.26 -8.75 4.48
CA SER A 24 -19.42 -7.74 3.45
C SER A 24 -19.56 -6.39 4.15
N THR A 25 -18.44 -5.93 4.72
CA THR A 25 -18.24 -4.56 5.10
C THR A 25 -18.13 -3.89 3.74
N GLU A 26 -19.25 -3.43 3.21
CA GLU A 26 -19.26 -2.61 2.01
C GLU A 26 -18.43 -1.37 2.34
N PHE A 27 -17.14 -1.46 2.01
CA PHE A 27 -16.21 -0.37 2.25
C PHE A 27 -16.73 0.85 1.50
N SER A 28 -17.01 1.91 2.25
CA SER A 28 -17.50 3.15 1.66
C SER A 28 -16.41 3.76 0.79
N LYS A 29 -16.81 4.67 -0.11
CA LYS A 29 -15.88 5.51 -0.88
C LYS A 29 -14.85 6.17 0.04
N GLU A 30 -15.30 6.66 1.19
CA GLU A 30 -14.48 7.34 2.19
C GLU A 30 -13.41 6.42 2.77
N ASP A 31 -13.74 5.15 3.01
CA ASP A 31 -12.79 4.14 3.51
C ASP A 31 -11.66 3.91 2.51
N TYR A 32 -12.00 3.75 1.23
CA TYR A 32 -11.00 3.57 0.17
C TYR A 32 -10.15 4.82 -0.04
N LEU A 33 -10.74 6.03 0.05
CA LEU A 33 -9.98 7.27 -0.02
C LEU A 33 -9.02 7.42 1.17
N GLN A 34 -9.49 7.14 2.39
CA GLN A 34 -8.65 7.20 3.58
C GLN A 34 -7.50 6.19 3.50
N LYS A 35 -7.80 4.96 3.05
CA LYS A 35 -6.79 3.92 2.84
C LYS A 35 -5.76 4.32 1.80
N SER A 36 -6.21 4.89 0.67
CA SER A 36 -5.32 5.40 -0.37
C SER A 36 -4.38 6.49 0.16
N LYS A 37 -4.91 7.47 0.90
CA LYS A 37 -4.12 8.56 1.49
C LYS A 37 -3.09 8.03 2.49
N THR A 38 -3.51 7.16 3.41
CA THR A 38 -2.63 6.59 4.44
C THR A 38 -1.48 5.79 3.82
N GLN A 39 -1.77 4.97 2.81
CA GLN A 39 -0.74 4.22 2.09
C GLN A 39 0.19 5.12 1.28
N LYS A 40 -0.33 6.20 0.67
CA LYS A 40 0.52 7.18 -0.03
C LYS A 40 1.50 7.84 0.93
N THR A 41 1.01 8.26 2.10
CA THR A 41 1.86 8.84 3.15
C THR A 41 2.90 7.84 3.63
N THR A 42 2.51 6.58 3.86
CA THR A 42 3.44 5.52 4.26
C THR A 42 4.53 5.28 3.22
N GLY A 43 4.16 5.25 1.93
CA GLY A 43 5.12 5.16 0.83
C GLY A 43 6.11 6.32 0.83
N TRP A 44 5.63 7.56 1.00
CA TRP A 44 6.51 8.73 1.12
C TRP A 44 7.44 8.67 2.32
N VAL A 45 6.98 8.18 3.47
CA VAL A 45 7.81 8.00 4.66
C VAL A 45 8.92 6.99 4.41
N PHE A 46 8.62 5.85 3.80
CA PHE A 46 9.64 4.84 3.46
C PHE A 46 10.64 5.36 2.45
N LEU A 47 10.16 6.05 1.41
CA LEU A 47 11.02 6.62 0.38
C LEU A 47 11.96 7.68 0.95
N SER A 48 11.42 8.63 1.73
CA SER A 48 12.23 9.71 2.32
C SER A 48 13.21 9.19 3.37
N ALA A 49 12.78 8.23 4.20
CA ALA A 49 13.67 7.57 5.16
C ALA A 49 14.81 6.83 4.45
N GLY A 50 14.51 6.05 3.40
CA GLY A 50 15.52 5.35 2.62
C GLY A 50 16.53 6.29 1.96
N VAL A 51 16.06 7.41 1.40
CA VAL A 51 16.92 8.46 0.83
C VAL A 51 17.81 9.10 1.91
N ALA A 52 17.24 9.49 3.05
CA ALA A 52 17.99 10.10 4.14
C ALA A 52 19.09 9.16 4.68
N ILE A 53 18.77 7.88 4.89
CA ILE A 53 19.72 6.86 5.31
C ILE A 53 20.86 6.71 4.29
N THR A 54 20.53 6.69 3.00
CA THR A 54 21.53 6.60 1.92
C THR A 54 22.48 7.81 1.96
N ILE A 55 21.94 9.03 2.09
CA ILE A 55 22.74 10.26 2.14
C ILE A 55 23.70 10.23 3.33
N VAL A 56 23.22 9.86 4.52
CA VAL A 56 24.06 9.73 5.73
C VAL A 56 25.14 8.67 5.52
N GLY A 57 24.79 7.54 4.90
CA GLY A 57 25.74 6.50 4.54
C GLY A 57 26.84 6.99 3.59
N VAL A 58 26.48 7.71 2.52
CA VAL A 58 27.45 8.24 1.55
C VAL A 58 28.40 9.26 2.19
N ILE A 59 27.87 10.19 2.97
CA ILE A 59 28.69 11.22 3.65
C ILE A 59 29.63 10.57 4.66
N GLY A 60 29.12 9.64 5.48
CA GLY A 60 29.93 8.93 6.46
C GLY A 60 31.03 8.10 5.81
N PHE A 61 30.68 7.32 4.79
CA PHE A 61 31.63 6.49 4.04
C PHE A 61 32.73 7.34 3.40
N SER A 62 32.38 8.48 2.78
CA SER A 62 33.36 9.37 2.16
C SER A 62 34.36 9.96 3.16
N ASN A 63 33.97 10.13 4.43
CA ASN A 63 34.84 10.71 5.45
C ASN A 63 35.77 9.69 6.11
N THR A 64 35.42 8.40 6.07
CA THR A 64 36.15 7.33 6.77
C THR A 64 36.86 6.38 5.81
N TYR A 65 36.66 6.54 4.51
CA TYR A 65 37.22 5.66 3.46
C TYR A 65 38.76 5.55 3.48
N ASP A 66 39.46 6.63 3.81
CA ASP A 66 40.93 6.66 3.82
C ASP A 66 41.53 6.05 5.10
N ASP A 67 40.72 5.82 6.14
CA ASP A 67 41.17 5.21 7.40
C ASP A 67 40.82 3.72 7.42
N TRP A 68 41.78 2.91 6.98
CA TRP A 68 41.63 1.45 6.89
C TRP A 68 41.47 0.77 8.27
N SER A 69 41.69 1.49 9.37
CA SER A 69 41.50 1.00 10.74
C SER A 69 40.11 1.31 11.31
N ASP A 70 39.31 2.12 10.60
CA ASP A 70 38.00 2.55 11.06
C ASP A 70 36.89 1.56 10.64
N ASN A 71 36.41 0.79 11.61
CA ASN A 71 35.27 -0.12 11.46
C ASN A 71 33.95 0.61 11.11
N SER A 72 33.90 1.94 11.19
CA SER A 72 32.73 2.73 10.82
C SER A 72 32.47 2.72 9.31
N THR A 73 33.51 2.53 8.47
CA THR A 73 33.39 2.45 7.00
C THR A 73 32.48 1.31 6.56
N ASP A 74 32.58 0.14 7.19
CA ASP A 74 31.67 -0.99 6.94
C ASP A 74 30.23 -0.66 7.36
N THR A 75 30.05 0.06 8.47
CA THR A 75 28.73 0.48 8.95
C THR A 75 28.07 1.44 7.96
N TYR A 76 28.81 2.41 7.43
CA TYR A 76 28.32 3.32 6.41
C TYR A 76 28.04 2.62 5.07
N GLY A 77 28.84 1.62 4.70
CA GLY A 77 28.56 0.74 3.56
C GLY A 77 27.22 0.01 3.68
N VAL A 78 26.88 -0.50 4.87
CA VAL A 78 25.57 -1.11 5.15
C VAL A 78 24.45 -0.08 5.04
N LEU A 79 24.64 1.17 5.47
CA LEU A 79 23.64 2.23 5.34
C LEU A 79 23.38 2.59 3.87
N ILE A 80 24.43 2.65 3.04
CA ILE A 80 24.32 2.88 1.59
C ILE A 80 23.50 1.79 0.90
N LEU A 81 23.65 0.52 1.32
CA LEU A 81 22.91 -0.59 0.73
C LEU A 81 21.48 -0.74 1.28
N SER A 82 21.29 -0.48 2.58
CA SER A 82 19.98 -0.62 3.23
C SER A 82 19.02 0.51 2.86
N GLY A 83 19.51 1.73 2.63
CA GLY A 83 18.67 2.87 2.23
C GLY A 83 17.84 2.61 0.96
N PRO A 84 18.44 2.17 -0.16
CA PRO A 84 17.72 1.78 -1.37
C PRO A 84 16.74 0.63 -1.14
N LEU A 85 17.09 -0.37 -0.32
CA LEU A 85 16.19 -1.48 -0.01
C LEU A 85 14.93 -1.01 0.73
N ILE A 86 15.08 -0.08 1.68
CA ILE A 86 13.95 0.55 2.37
C ILE A 86 13.11 1.39 1.39
N ALA A 87 13.77 2.14 0.50
CA ALA A 87 13.10 2.92 -0.53
C ALA A 87 12.30 2.03 -1.50
N LEU A 88 12.82 0.87 -1.91
CA LEU A 88 12.10 -0.11 -2.72
C LEU A 88 10.88 -0.67 -1.99
N GLY A 89 10.95 -0.80 -0.66
CA GLY A 89 9.81 -1.15 0.19
C GLY A 89 8.63 -0.17 0.08
N SER A 90 8.84 1.08 -0.40
CA SER A 90 7.75 2.04 -0.63
C SER A 90 6.86 1.73 -1.83
N ILE A 91 7.36 0.99 -2.83
CA ILE A 91 6.66 0.68 -4.08
C ILE A 91 5.30 0.00 -3.86
N PRO A 92 5.18 -1.10 -3.07
CA PRO A 92 3.88 -1.73 -2.84
C PRO A 92 2.87 -0.81 -2.17
N PHE A 93 3.31 0.15 -1.34
CA PHE A 93 2.42 1.15 -0.73
C PHE A 93 1.88 2.13 -1.77
N PHE A 94 2.71 2.61 -2.71
CA PHE A 94 2.25 3.47 -3.80
C PHE A 94 1.29 2.75 -4.75
N ILE A 95 1.58 1.48 -5.08
CA ILE A 95 0.69 0.66 -5.91
C ILE A 95 -0.66 0.45 -5.22
N SER A 96 -0.64 0.07 -3.93
CA SER A 96 -1.88 -0.15 -3.16
C SER A 96 -2.68 1.15 -3.01
N SER A 97 -1.99 2.27 -2.80
CA SER A 97 -2.61 3.59 -2.73
C SER A 97 -3.35 3.94 -4.03
N GLY A 98 -2.72 3.72 -5.19
CA GLY A 98 -3.34 3.94 -6.49
C GLY A 98 -4.52 3.01 -6.75
N SER A 99 -4.41 1.73 -6.35
CA SER A 99 -5.52 0.78 -6.45
C SER A 99 -6.73 1.22 -5.63
N ASN A 100 -6.52 1.66 -4.39
CA ASN A 100 -7.60 2.13 -3.52
C ASN A 100 -8.21 3.46 -4.01
N ALA A 101 -7.40 4.35 -4.60
CA ALA A 101 -7.92 5.57 -5.23
C ALA A 101 -8.86 5.24 -6.41
N ARG A 102 -8.50 4.27 -7.25
CA ARG A 102 -9.36 3.80 -8.35
C ARG A 102 -10.66 3.19 -7.84
N LYS A 103 -10.61 2.39 -6.77
CA LYS A 103 -11.81 1.82 -6.13
C LYS A 103 -12.74 2.89 -5.56
N ALA A 104 -12.19 3.91 -4.91
CA ALA A 104 -12.98 5.06 -4.46
C ALA A 104 -13.62 5.81 -5.64
N ALA A 105 -12.90 5.98 -6.75
CA ALA A 105 -13.43 6.63 -7.94
C ALA A 105 -14.58 5.81 -8.56
N THR A 106 -14.47 4.48 -8.64
CA THR A 106 -15.57 3.63 -9.13
C THR A 106 -16.80 3.68 -8.23
N LEU A 107 -16.61 3.78 -6.91
CA LEU A 107 -17.73 3.95 -5.96
C LEU A 107 -18.36 5.35 -6.01
N SER A 108 -17.64 6.35 -6.53
CA SER A 108 -18.19 7.69 -6.74
C SER A 108 -19.09 7.79 -7.97
N LEU A 109 -19.04 6.81 -8.88
CA LEU A 109 -20.00 6.68 -9.96
C LEU A 109 -21.26 6.04 -9.36
N ASN A 110 -22.31 6.84 -9.22
CA ASN A 110 -23.59 6.36 -8.73
C ASN A 110 -24.12 5.31 -9.72
N TYR A 111 -24.58 4.16 -9.23
CA TYR A 111 -25.34 3.22 -10.05
C TYR A 111 -26.82 3.50 -9.78
N GLN A 112 -27.51 4.13 -10.73
CA GLN A 112 -28.95 4.27 -10.64
C GLN A 112 -29.59 2.97 -11.17
N PRO A 113 -30.33 2.23 -10.33
CA PRO A 113 -31.16 1.14 -10.83
C PRO A 113 -32.28 1.78 -11.66
N ILE A 114 -32.27 1.52 -12.96
CA ILE A 114 -33.38 1.89 -13.84
C ILE A 114 -34.20 0.64 -14.12
N LEU A 115 -35.52 0.77 -14.01
CA LEU A 115 -36.46 -0.27 -14.41
C LEU A 115 -36.60 -0.18 -15.92
N ILE A 116 -36.00 -1.12 -16.65
CA ILE A 116 -36.11 -1.18 -18.10
C ILE A 116 -37.28 -2.11 -18.43
N PRO A 117 -38.31 -1.66 -19.18
CA PRO A 117 -39.35 -2.56 -19.65
C PRO A 117 -38.75 -3.52 -20.68
N ASN A 118 -38.73 -4.82 -20.36
CA ASN A 118 -38.31 -5.87 -21.28
C ASN A 118 -39.45 -6.88 -21.45
N GLN A 119 -40.04 -6.90 -22.65
CA GLN A 119 -41.02 -7.88 -23.15
C GLN A 119 -41.90 -8.56 -22.07
N GLY A 120 -42.72 -7.77 -21.38
CA GLY A 120 -43.74 -8.28 -20.44
C GLY A 120 -43.34 -8.31 -18.96
N SER A 121 -42.10 -7.93 -18.59
CA SER A 121 -41.68 -7.79 -17.19
C SER A 121 -40.78 -6.56 -17.00
N LEU A 122 -40.81 -5.98 -15.80
CA LEU A 122 -39.81 -5.00 -15.38
C LEU A 122 -38.53 -5.75 -14.99
N VAL A 123 -37.42 -5.45 -15.65
CA VAL A 123 -36.11 -5.98 -15.29
C VAL A 123 -35.29 -4.82 -14.70
N GLN A 124 -34.81 -5.01 -13.47
CA GLN A 124 -33.93 -4.05 -12.81
C GLN A 124 -32.54 -4.14 -13.44
N SER A 125 -32.11 -3.09 -14.13
CA SER A 125 -30.78 -2.99 -14.73
C SER A 125 -30.02 -1.83 -14.09
N SER A 126 -28.79 -2.08 -13.66
CA SER A 126 -27.91 -1.04 -13.11
C SER A 126 -27.16 -0.36 -14.24
N GLN A 127 -27.45 0.92 -14.49
CA GLN A 127 -26.65 1.73 -15.41
C GLN A 127 -25.76 2.71 -14.63
N PRO A 128 -24.51 2.92 -15.07
CA PRO A 128 -23.64 3.90 -14.45
C PRO A 128 -24.21 5.31 -14.69
N SER A 129 -24.40 6.09 -13.64
CA SER A 129 -24.85 7.47 -13.71
C SER A 129 -23.89 8.43 -13.02
N LEU A 130 -23.74 9.61 -13.63
CA LEU A 130 -22.90 10.69 -13.11
C LEU A 130 -23.84 11.74 -12.52
N SER A 131 -23.95 11.79 -11.18
CA SER A 131 -24.74 12.81 -10.50
C SER A 131 -23.86 14.02 -10.18
N ILE A 132 -24.24 15.19 -10.69
CA ILE A 132 -23.60 16.48 -10.39
C ILE A 132 -24.50 17.22 -9.41
N ALA A 133 -24.00 17.51 -8.20
CA ALA A 133 -24.69 18.37 -7.24
C ALA A 133 -24.20 19.82 -7.43
N ILE A 134 -25.10 20.71 -7.88
CA ILE A 134 -24.85 22.16 -7.95
C ILE A 134 -25.43 22.75 -6.67
N THR A 135 -24.60 23.42 -5.86
CA THR A 135 -25.03 24.14 -4.65
C THR A 135 -24.93 25.65 -4.94
N PHE A 136 -25.99 26.39 -4.66
CA PHE A 136 -26.07 27.84 -4.77
C PHE A 136 -25.93 28.50 -3.40
#